data_AF-A0A347ZS36-F1
#
_entry.id   AF-A0A347ZS36-F1
#
_cell.length_a   1.000
_cell.length_b   1.000
_cell.length_c   1.000
_cell.angle_alpha   90.00
_cell.angle_beta   90.00
_cell.angle_gamma   90.00
#
_symmetry.space_group_name_H-M   'P 1'
#
loop_
_entity.id
_entity.type
_entity.pdbx_description
1 polymer ?
#
loop_
_entity_poly.entity_id
_entity_poly.type
_entity_poly.pdbx_seq_one_letter_code
_entity_poly.pdbx_strand_id
1 'polypeptide(L)'
;MKRNTTIILFAISALLLVVISCTLPIYIVTSPTTVDEDDEDKDVPVIPTQIPAATETPNPTSTPTYAVTPTVSVNLDGPWTIWEGTAQKRLDIDFLQKGYDLTGNAATGDGQSLLFEGMVSYDGTNVTGTWQSTSGTSGNFIMYLDGSYTMFSGNMGGGVPFCGNRIKSSKPDPCLR
;
A
#
# COMPACT_ATOMS: atom_id res chain seq x y z
N MET A 1 -24.02 25.23 -38.31
CA MET A 1 -22.69 24.82 -37.79
C MET A 1 -22.34 25.37 -36.41
N LYS A 2 -22.73 26.60 -36.01
CA LYS A 2 -22.32 27.21 -34.71
C LYS A 2 -22.80 26.48 -33.42
N ARG A 3 -23.98 25.84 -33.44
CA ARG A 3 -24.60 25.25 -32.22
C ARG A 3 -23.83 24.06 -31.65
N ASN A 4 -23.21 23.24 -32.49
CA ASN A 4 -22.50 22.04 -32.02
C ASN A 4 -21.13 22.38 -31.43
N THR A 5 -20.46 23.42 -31.95
CA THR A 5 -19.18 23.90 -31.42
C THR A 5 -19.33 24.49 -30.02
N THR A 6 -20.44 25.22 -29.76
CA THR A 6 -20.71 25.79 -28.43
C THR A 6 -20.99 24.70 -27.37
N ILE A 7 -21.70 23.63 -27.74
CA ILE A 7 -21.99 22.51 -26.84
C ILE A 7 -20.71 21.75 -26.47
N ILE A 8 -19.83 21.53 -27.44
CA ILE A 8 -18.54 20.85 -27.22
C ILE A 8 -17.63 21.70 -26.30
N LEU A 9 -17.60 23.01 -26.50
CA LEU A 9 -16.81 23.92 -25.65
C LEU A 9 -17.30 23.95 -24.20
N PHE A 10 -18.62 23.93 -23.99
CA PHE A 10 -19.20 23.85 -22.64
C PHE A 10 -18.88 22.51 -21.95
N ALA A 11 -18.93 21.39 -22.69
CA ALA A 11 -18.61 20.08 -22.15
C ALA A 11 -17.13 19.98 -21.73
N ILE A 12 -16.21 20.53 -22.53
CA ILE A 12 -14.77 20.54 -22.23
C ILE A 12 -14.49 21.44 -21.02
N SER A 13 -15.12 22.62 -20.94
CA SER A 13 -14.95 23.53 -19.81
C SER A 13 -15.48 22.95 -18.50
N ALA A 14 -16.60 22.22 -18.54
CA ALA A 14 -17.16 21.55 -17.37
C ALA A 14 -16.24 20.41 -16.89
N LEU A 15 -15.67 19.63 -17.82
CA LEU A 15 -14.75 18.54 -17.50
C LEU A 15 -13.46 19.05 -16.83
N LEU A 16 -12.95 20.21 -17.29
CA LEU A 16 -11.76 20.86 -16.73
C LEU A 16 -11.97 21.36 -15.30
N LEU A 17 -13.16 21.84 -14.94
CA LEU A 17 -13.45 22.32 -13.58
C LEU A 17 -13.53 21.18 -12.56
N VAL A 18 -14.02 20.00 -12.97
CA VAL A 18 -14.13 18.82 -12.09
C VAL A 18 -12.76 18.27 -11.72
N VAL A 19 -11.81 18.22 -12.65
CA VAL A 19 -10.44 17.73 -12.36
C VAL A 19 -9.65 18.68 -11.45
N ILE A 20 -9.88 20.00 -11.52
CA ILE A 20 -9.20 20.99 -10.67
C ILE A 20 -9.69 20.91 -9.22
N SER A 21 -10.97 20.58 -8.98
CA SER A 21 -11.49 20.42 -7.62
C SER A 21 -10.99 19.17 -6.89
N CYS A 22 -10.49 18.16 -7.62
CA CYS A 22 -9.98 16.92 -7.03
C CYS A 22 -8.50 16.97 -6.65
N THR A 23 -7.76 18.02 -7.03
CA THR A 23 -6.32 18.14 -6.75
C THR A 23 -5.98 19.21 -5.72
N LEU A 24 -6.97 19.82 -5.05
CA LEU A 24 -6.74 20.79 -3.98
C LEU A 24 -6.73 20.06 -2.62
N PRO A 25 -5.56 19.90 -1.97
CA PRO A 25 -5.51 19.37 -0.62
C PRO A 25 -6.11 20.40 0.33
N ILE A 26 -7.24 20.04 0.94
CA ILE A 26 -7.83 20.80 2.05
C ILE A 26 -6.99 20.48 3.29
N TYR A 27 -6.00 21.32 3.58
CA TYR A 27 -5.24 21.26 4.83
C TYR A 27 -6.06 21.93 5.94
N ILE A 28 -6.73 21.12 6.76
CA ILE A 28 -7.34 21.59 8.01
C ILE A 28 -6.28 21.48 9.09
N VAL A 29 -5.65 22.60 9.45
CA VAL A 29 -4.70 22.69 10.57
C VAL A 29 -5.51 22.85 11.86
N THR A 30 -5.57 21.80 12.69
CA THR A 30 -5.96 21.93 14.10
C THR A 30 -4.71 21.92 14.95
N SER A 31 -4.28 23.09 15.39
CA SER A 31 -3.21 23.26 16.39
C SER A 31 -3.71 22.79 17.76
N PRO A 32 -2.91 22.02 18.54
CA PRO A 32 -3.19 21.81 19.94
C PRO A 32 -2.69 23.01 20.76
N THR A 33 -3.58 23.58 21.56
CA THR A 33 -3.29 24.60 22.57
C THR A 33 -2.41 24.00 23.67
N THR A 34 -1.19 24.52 23.86
CA THR A 34 -0.45 24.39 25.11
C THR A 34 -0.98 25.45 26.08
N VAL A 35 -1.50 25.00 27.22
CA VAL A 35 -1.77 25.87 28.38
C VAL A 35 -0.57 25.72 29.30
N ASP A 36 0.20 26.80 29.37
CA ASP A 36 1.21 27.07 30.39
C ASP A 36 0.56 27.50 31.71
N GLU A 37 1.40 27.48 32.76
CA GLU A 37 1.30 28.20 34.04
C GLU A 37 0.34 27.66 35.10
N ASP A 38 0.93 27.23 36.22
CA ASP A 38 0.63 27.87 37.51
C ASP A 38 1.85 27.81 38.45
N ASP A 39 2.20 29.00 38.90
CA ASP A 39 3.28 29.42 39.77
C ASP A 39 2.71 29.57 41.19
N GLU A 40 3.39 29.05 42.23
CA GLU A 40 3.12 29.49 43.62
C GLU A 40 4.37 29.31 44.51
N ASP A 41 5.13 30.40 44.61
CA ASP A 41 5.58 31.08 45.84
C ASP A 41 5.70 30.23 47.13
N LYS A 42 6.91 30.17 47.73
CA LYS A 42 7.17 30.43 49.16
C LYS A 42 8.64 30.77 49.45
N ASP A 43 8.86 32.01 49.88
CA ASP A 43 10.07 32.52 50.53
C ASP A 43 10.41 31.79 51.85
N VAL A 44 11.67 31.35 52.01
CA VAL A 44 12.28 30.95 53.29
C VAL A 44 13.75 31.44 53.34
N PRO A 45 14.22 32.04 54.46
CA PRO A 45 15.52 32.70 54.57
C PRO A 45 16.73 31.74 54.50
N VAL A 46 17.75 32.22 53.79
CA VAL A 46 18.99 31.53 53.38
C VAL A 46 19.99 31.38 54.53
N ILE A 47 20.45 30.15 54.79
CA ILE A 47 21.69 29.83 55.53
C ILE A 47 22.71 29.35 54.48
N PRO A 48 23.93 29.92 54.38
CA PRO A 48 24.91 29.47 53.40
C PRO A 48 25.56 28.16 53.85
N THR A 49 24.95 27.04 53.48
CA THR A 49 25.62 25.73 53.43
C THR A 49 26.47 25.68 52.18
N GLN A 50 27.77 25.36 52.32
CA GLN A 50 28.68 25.22 51.18
C GLN A 50 28.22 24.05 50.29
N ILE A 51 27.69 24.38 49.11
CA ILE A 51 27.32 23.43 48.06
C ILE A 51 28.61 22.89 47.42
N PRO A 52 28.82 21.56 47.35
CA PRO A 52 29.89 20.99 46.54
C PRO A 52 29.71 21.41 45.08
N ALA A 53 30.78 21.85 44.42
CA ALA A 53 30.76 22.22 43.01
C ALA A 53 30.15 21.07 42.17
N ALA A 54 29.05 21.37 41.45
CA ALA A 54 28.42 20.43 40.56
C ALA A 54 29.36 20.13 39.39
N THR A 55 29.76 18.86 39.24
CA THR A 55 30.45 18.37 38.05
C THR A 55 29.48 18.46 36.87
N GLU A 56 29.80 19.26 35.85
CA GLU A 56 29.03 19.32 34.61
C GLU A 56 29.02 17.93 33.96
N THR A 57 27.85 17.30 33.91
CA THR A 57 27.64 16.07 33.15
C THR A 57 27.54 16.45 31.68
N PRO A 58 28.33 15.86 30.76
CA PRO A 58 28.22 16.16 29.34
C PRO A 58 26.81 15.83 28.85
N ASN A 59 26.13 16.83 28.30
CA ASN A 59 24.82 16.67 27.68
C ASN A 59 24.94 15.73 26.46
N PRO A 60 24.20 14.62 26.38
CA PRO A 60 24.27 13.75 25.22
C PRO A 60 23.85 14.53 23.97
N THR A 61 24.76 14.65 23.01
CA THR A 61 24.45 15.19 21.69
C THR A 61 23.56 14.19 20.97
N SER A 62 22.30 14.55 20.71
CA SER A 62 21.37 13.73 19.94
C SER A 62 21.82 13.70 18.47
N THR A 63 22.35 12.57 18.02
CA THR A 63 22.61 12.33 16.61
C THR A 63 21.27 12.22 15.87
N PRO A 64 21.03 12.96 14.78
CA PRO A 64 19.83 12.78 13.98
C PRO A 64 19.83 11.37 13.38
N THR A 65 18.87 10.55 13.80
CA THR A 65 18.59 9.25 13.17
C THR A 65 17.82 9.52 11.88
N TYR A 66 18.45 9.30 10.73
CA TYR A 66 17.76 9.34 9.45
C TYR A 66 16.78 8.16 9.36
N ALA A 67 15.51 8.46 9.11
CA ALA A 67 14.51 7.42 8.80
C ALA A 67 14.87 6.78 7.45
N VAL A 68 15.16 5.47 7.46
CA VAL A 68 15.33 4.69 6.24
C VAL A 68 13.99 4.63 5.52
N THR A 69 13.95 5.10 4.27
CA THR A 69 12.78 4.89 3.41
C THR A 69 12.74 3.41 3.02
N PRO A 70 11.61 2.72 3.22
CA PRO A 70 11.47 1.32 2.88
C PRO A 70 11.72 1.10 1.39
N THR A 71 12.56 0.11 1.07
CA THR A 71 12.70 -0.35 -0.32
C THR A 71 11.93 -1.65 -0.45
N VAL A 72 11.17 -1.78 -1.54
CA VAL A 72 10.45 -3.02 -1.84
C VAL A 72 11.47 -4.13 -2.05
N SER A 73 11.37 -5.20 -1.27
CA SER A 73 12.37 -6.28 -1.23
C SER A 73 12.21 -7.32 -2.35
N VAL A 74 11.09 -7.30 -3.07
CA VAL A 74 10.73 -8.34 -4.05
C VAL A 74 10.40 -7.74 -5.41
N ASN A 75 10.65 -8.53 -6.45
CA ASN A 75 10.22 -8.25 -7.81
C ASN A 75 9.38 -9.44 -8.30
N LEU A 76 8.11 -9.18 -8.58
CA LEU A 76 7.12 -10.11 -9.08
C LEU A 76 6.78 -9.89 -10.56
N ASP A 77 7.45 -8.96 -11.24
CA ASP A 77 7.24 -8.64 -12.66
C ASP A 77 7.35 -9.87 -13.56
N GLY A 78 6.60 -9.81 -14.65
CA GLY A 78 6.69 -10.71 -15.78
C GLY A 78 5.70 -11.87 -15.72
N PRO A 79 5.98 -12.95 -16.48
CA PRO A 79 5.02 -14.03 -16.69
C PRO A 79 4.93 -14.99 -15.50
N TRP A 80 3.70 -15.35 -15.18
CA TRP A 80 3.34 -16.35 -14.19
C TRP A 80 2.28 -17.30 -14.76
N THR A 81 2.30 -18.53 -14.30
CA THR A 81 1.14 -19.42 -14.37
C THR A 81 0.45 -19.39 -13.02
N ILE A 82 -0.86 -19.16 -13.02
CA ILE A 82 -1.71 -19.17 -11.81
C ILE A 82 -2.76 -20.27 -11.91
N TRP A 83 -3.26 -20.68 -10.75
CA TRP A 83 -4.39 -21.57 -10.59
C TRP A 83 -5.39 -20.91 -9.64
N GLU A 84 -6.62 -20.73 -10.11
CA GLU A 84 -7.68 -20.04 -9.37
C GLU A 84 -8.96 -20.87 -9.30
N GLY A 85 -9.79 -20.58 -8.32
CA GLY A 85 -11.10 -21.20 -8.21
C GLY A 85 -11.06 -22.56 -7.51
N THR A 86 -12.23 -23.09 -7.20
CA THR A 86 -12.37 -24.44 -6.61
C THR A 86 -11.87 -25.53 -7.57
N ALA A 87 -12.02 -25.32 -8.88
CA ALA A 87 -11.48 -26.18 -9.92
C ALA A 87 -9.96 -26.01 -10.14
N GLN A 88 -9.33 -25.02 -9.51
CA GLN A 88 -7.92 -24.67 -9.70
C GLN A 88 -7.60 -24.56 -11.20
N LYS A 89 -8.37 -23.73 -11.90
CA LYS A 89 -8.23 -23.51 -13.33
C LYS A 89 -6.89 -22.84 -13.61
N ARG A 90 -6.09 -23.45 -14.49
CA ARG A 90 -4.79 -22.91 -14.90
C ARG A 90 -4.99 -21.74 -15.86
N LEU A 91 -4.40 -20.59 -15.53
CA LEU A 91 -4.35 -19.39 -16.37
C LEU A 91 -2.91 -18.89 -16.46
N ASP A 92 -2.60 -18.16 -17.53
CA ASP A 92 -1.36 -17.40 -17.65
C ASP A 92 -1.66 -15.92 -17.39
N ILE A 93 -0.73 -15.25 -16.70
CA ILE A 93 -0.85 -13.84 -16.31
C ILE A 93 0.54 -13.20 -16.37
N ASP A 94 0.61 -11.96 -16.84
CA ASP A 94 1.80 -11.13 -16.70
C ASP A 94 1.54 -10.11 -15.58
N PHE A 95 2.36 -10.16 -14.54
CA PHE A 95 2.34 -9.16 -13.47
C PHE A 95 3.23 -7.97 -13.84
N LEU A 96 2.74 -6.78 -13.51
CA LEU A 96 3.48 -5.53 -13.56
C LEU A 96 3.53 -4.96 -12.14
N GLN A 97 4.72 -4.80 -11.61
CA GLN A 97 4.98 -4.24 -10.30
C GLN A 97 5.57 -2.83 -10.42
N LYS A 98 5.00 -1.87 -9.70
CA LYS A 98 5.49 -0.48 -9.58
C LYS A 98 5.66 -0.14 -8.11
N GLY A 99 6.87 -0.32 -7.61
CA GLY A 99 7.11 -0.21 -6.17
C GLY A 99 6.33 -1.30 -5.44
N TYR A 100 5.40 -0.91 -4.57
CA TYR A 100 4.53 -1.83 -3.83
C TYR A 100 3.27 -2.21 -4.61
N ASP A 101 2.90 -1.47 -5.66
CA ASP A 101 1.70 -1.76 -6.44
C ASP A 101 1.96 -2.93 -7.39
N LEU A 102 1.03 -3.88 -7.45
CA LEU A 102 1.04 -5.03 -8.35
C LEU A 102 -0.25 -5.04 -9.17
N THR A 103 -0.13 -5.16 -10.49
CA THR A 103 -1.27 -5.31 -11.39
C THR A 103 -1.05 -6.52 -12.29
N GLY A 104 -2.09 -7.26 -12.63
CA GLY A 104 -2.02 -8.30 -13.65
C GLY A 104 -3.38 -8.61 -14.25
N ASN A 105 -3.40 -9.05 -15.50
CA ASN A 105 -4.63 -9.44 -16.20
C ASN A 105 -4.47 -10.87 -16.75
N ALA A 106 -5.43 -11.74 -16.42
CA ALA A 106 -5.49 -13.10 -16.92
C ALA A 106 -6.74 -13.31 -17.79
N ALA A 107 -6.57 -13.79 -19.02
CA ALA A 107 -7.68 -14.24 -19.85
C ALA A 107 -8.19 -15.61 -19.37
N THR A 108 -9.50 -15.74 -19.14
CA THR A 108 -10.10 -17.00 -18.65
C THR A 108 -10.47 -17.97 -19.77
N GLY A 109 -10.31 -17.60 -21.04
CA GLY A 109 -10.50 -18.48 -22.20
C GLY A 109 -11.95 -18.66 -22.68
N ASP A 110 -12.92 -18.08 -21.96
CA ASP A 110 -14.35 -18.00 -22.28
C ASP A 110 -14.75 -16.60 -22.78
N GLY A 111 -13.77 -15.82 -23.24
CA GLY A 111 -13.96 -14.42 -23.64
C GLY A 111 -14.03 -13.44 -22.45
N GLN A 112 -13.80 -13.91 -21.23
CA GLN A 112 -13.70 -13.08 -20.04
C GLN A 112 -12.24 -12.89 -19.61
N SER A 113 -12.02 -11.96 -18.68
CA SER A 113 -10.72 -11.73 -18.05
C SER A 113 -10.85 -11.38 -16.58
N LEU A 114 -9.81 -11.72 -15.81
CA LEU A 114 -9.62 -11.33 -14.42
C LEU A 114 -8.55 -10.25 -14.34
N LEU A 115 -8.89 -9.08 -13.82
CA LEU A 115 -7.94 -8.04 -13.42
C LEU A 115 -7.62 -8.22 -11.94
N PHE A 116 -6.34 -8.25 -11.59
CA PHE A 116 -5.84 -8.24 -10.22
C PHE A 116 -5.12 -6.92 -9.96
N GLU A 117 -5.49 -6.25 -8.87
CA GLU A 117 -4.85 -5.03 -8.36
C GLU A 117 -4.54 -5.24 -6.89
N GLY A 118 -3.26 -5.24 -6.54
CA GLY A 118 -2.81 -5.51 -5.17
C GLY A 118 -1.61 -4.68 -4.75
N MET A 119 -1.28 -4.82 -3.47
CA MET A 119 -0.19 -4.18 -2.78
C MET A 119 0.69 -5.24 -2.14
N VAL A 120 1.97 -5.24 -2.50
CA VAL A 120 3.02 -6.02 -1.86
C VAL A 120 3.21 -5.50 -0.43
N SER A 121 3.30 -6.39 0.54
CA SER A 121 3.58 -6.03 1.92
C SER A 121 4.98 -5.44 2.06
N TYR A 122 5.20 -4.64 3.11
CA TYR A 122 6.48 -4.03 3.41
C TYR A 122 7.65 -5.03 3.45
N ASP A 123 7.41 -6.18 4.06
CA ASP A 123 8.36 -7.28 4.22
C ASP A 123 8.53 -8.13 2.96
N GLY A 124 7.70 -7.89 1.93
CA GLY A 124 7.70 -8.64 0.68
C GLY A 124 7.24 -10.09 0.83
N THR A 125 6.51 -10.43 1.89
CA THR A 125 6.05 -11.81 2.15
C THR A 125 4.67 -12.11 1.59
N ASN A 126 3.86 -11.09 1.34
CA ASN A 126 2.50 -11.26 0.84
C ASN A 126 2.08 -10.13 -0.10
N VAL A 127 1.01 -10.38 -0.85
CA VAL A 127 0.32 -9.38 -1.67
C VAL A 127 -1.15 -9.44 -1.30
N THR A 128 -1.76 -8.29 -1.03
CA THR A 128 -3.20 -8.20 -0.75
C THR A 128 -3.86 -7.25 -1.74
N GLY A 129 -5.09 -7.52 -2.14
CA GLY A 129 -5.72 -6.68 -3.16
C GLY A 129 -7.12 -7.10 -3.52
N THR A 130 -7.57 -6.59 -4.66
CA THR A 130 -8.87 -6.93 -5.25
C THR A 130 -8.70 -7.55 -6.62
N TRP A 131 -9.64 -8.40 -6.98
CA TRP A 131 -9.79 -8.92 -8.32
C TRP A 131 -11.15 -8.54 -8.88
N GLN A 132 -11.23 -8.36 -10.20
CA GLN A 132 -12.45 -8.04 -10.92
C GLN A 132 -12.53 -8.89 -12.18
N SER A 133 -13.70 -9.50 -12.42
CA SER A 133 -14.00 -10.21 -13.65
C SER A 133 -14.82 -9.33 -14.59
N THR A 134 -14.59 -9.46 -15.89
CA THR A 134 -15.46 -8.86 -16.91
C THR A 134 -16.87 -9.45 -16.93
N SER A 135 -17.13 -10.55 -16.20
CA SER A 135 -18.50 -11.03 -15.94
C SER A 135 -19.26 -10.25 -14.87
N GLY A 136 -18.61 -9.27 -14.23
CA GLY A 136 -19.21 -8.42 -13.20
C GLY A 136 -19.04 -8.91 -11.76
N THR A 137 -18.27 -9.97 -11.54
CA THR A 137 -17.91 -10.43 -10.19
C THR A 137 -16.59 -9.80 -9.73
N SER A 138 -16.42 -9.64 -8.42
CA SER A 138 -15.21 -9.10 -7.84
C SER A 138 -15.02 -9.60 -6.41
N GLY A 139 -13.82 -9.44 -5.87
CA GLY A 139 -13.56 -9.77 -4.48
C GLY A 139 -12.15 -9.41 -4.06
N ASN A 140 -11.79 -9.78 -2.84
CA ASN A 140 -10.42 -9.64 -2.35
C ASN A 140 -9.58 -10.85 -2.72
N PHE A 141 -8.27 -10.69 -2.77
CA PHE A 141 -7.33 -11.81 -2.79
C PHE A 141 -6.16 -11.56 -1.84
N ILE A 142 -5.49 -12.65 -1.48
CA ILE A 142 -4.20 -12.64 -0.82
C ILE A 142 -3.28 -13.67 -1.46
N MET A 143 -2.02 -13.29 -1.67
CA MET A 143 -0.92 -14.15 -2.08
C MET A 143 0.07 -14.23 -0.93
N TYR A 144 0.43 -15.43 -0.49
CA TYR A 144 1.56 -15.65 0.41
C TYR A 144 2.73 -16.18 -0.39
N LEU A 145 3.77 -15.35 -0.51
CA LEU A 145 4.96 -15.65 -1.31
C LEU A 145 5.81 -16.70 -0.59
N ASP A 146 6.44 -17.57 -1.38
CA ASP A 146 7.47 -18.47 -0.85
C ASP A 146 8.79 -17.73 -0.61
N GLY A 147 9.73 -18.38 0.10
CA GLY A 147 11.00 -17.75 0.44
C GLY A 147 11.89 -17.41 -0.76
N SER A 148 11.63 -18.01 -1.94
CA SER A 148 12.34 -17.69 -3.18
C SER A 148 11.62 -16.65 -4.06
N TYR A 149 10.41 -16.23 -3.67
CA TYR A 149 9.53 -15.35 -4.45
C TYR A 149 9.27 -15.87 -5.87
N THR A 150 9.29 -17.19 -6.07
CA THR A 150 9.00 -17.83 -7.35
C THR A 150 7.66 -18.54 -7.38
N MET A 151 7.03 -18.69 -6.21
CA MET A 151 5.75 -19.32 -6.01
C MET A 151 4.92 -18.56 -4.99
N PHE A 152 3.61 -18.76 -5.02
CA PHE A 152 2.73 -18.35 -3.94
C PHE A 152 1.56 -19.31 -3.77
N SER A 153 1.06 -19.39 -2.54
CA SER A 153 -0.25 -19.98 -2.21
C SER A 153 -1.11 -18.91 -1.54
N GLY A 154 -2.43 -19.05 -1.58
CA GLY A 154 -3.30 -17.99 -1.11
C GLY A 154 -4.77 -18.27 -1.38
N ASN A 155 -5.56 -17.21 -1.38
CA ASN A 155 -6.99 -17.32 -1.59
C ASN A 155 -7.61 -16.08 -2.24
N MET A 156 -8.76 -16.29 -2.88
CA MET A 156 -9.70 -15.28 -3.30
C MET A 156 -10.91 -15.34 -2.35
N GLY A 157 -11.30 -14.19 -1.79
CA GLY A 157 -12.47 -14.06 -0.92
C GLY A 157 -12.44 -14.89 0.38
N GLY A 158 -11.26 -15.31 0.86
CA GLY A 158 -11.10 -16.03 2.13
C GLY A 158 -11.28 -17.56 2.07
N GLY A 159 -11.62 -18.14 0.91
CA GLY A 159 -11.89 -19.58 0.81
C GLY A 159 -11.77 -20.20 -0.58
N VAL A 160 -11.54 -19.40 -1.62
CA VAL A 160 -11.35 -19.91 -2.98
C VAL A 160 -9.85 -20.04 -3.25
N PRO A 161 -9.32 -21.21 -3.66
CA PRO A 161 -7.89 -21.39 -3.90
C PRO A 161 -7.32 -20.39 -4.91
N PHE A 162 -6.14 -19.84 -4.60
CA PHE A 162 -5.40 -18.98 -5.52
C PHE A 162 -3.89 -19.16 -5.30
N CYS A 163 -3.21 -19.75 -6.28
CA CYS A 163 -1.77 -20.02 -6.20
C CYS A 163 -1.10 -19.85 -7.56
N GLY A 164 0.22 -19.75 -7.61
CA GLY A 164 0.93 -19.59 -8.88
C GLY A 164 2.44 -19.78 -8.77
N ASN A 165 3.09 -19.89 -9.94
CA ASN A 165 4.54 -19.93 -10.05
C ASN A 165 5.02 -19.27 -11.36
N ARG A 166 6.28 -18.79 -11.37
CA ARG A 166 6.93 -18.19 -12.55
C ARG A 166 8.07 -19.01 -13.15
N ILE A 167 8.44 -20.13 -12.51
CA ILE A 167 9.58 -20.96 -12.94
C ILE A 167 9.16 -22.22 -13.71
N LYS A 168 7.94 -22.23 -14.27
CA LYS A 168 7.35 -23.40 -14.95
C LYS A 168 7.37 -24.67 -14.08
N SER A 169 7.25 -24.51 -12.76
CA SER A 169 7.17 -25.63 -11.83
C SER A 169 5.75 -26.21 -11.80
N SER A 170 5.57 -27.30 -11.04
CA SER A 170 4.25 -27.77 -10.68
C SER A 170 3.46 -26.70 -9.90
N LYS A 171 2.12 -26.79 -9.99
CA LYS A 171 1.20 -26.03 -9.16
C LYS A 171 1.58 -26.15 -7.68
N PRO A 172 1.60 -25.05 -6.91
CA PRO A 172 1.79 -25.11 -5.45
C PRO A 172 0.76 -26.01 -4.76
N ASP A 173 1.21 -26.70 -3.70
CA ASP A 173 0.37 -27.56 -2.86
C ASP A 173 0.70 -27.36 -1.37
N PRO A 174 -0.27 -26.97 -0.52
CA PRO A 174 -1.65 -26.63 -0.88
C PRO A 174 -1.72 -25.33 -1.69
N CYS A 175 -2.71 -25.26 -2.60
CA CYS A 175 -3.00 -24.02 -3.33
C CYS A 175 -3.73 -23.01 -2.44
N LEU A 176 -4.71 -23.49 -1.67
CA LEU A 176 -5.45 -22.69 -0.70
C LEU A 176 -4.61 -22.46 0.55
N ARG A 177 -4.49 -21.19 0.94
CA ARG A 177 -3.85 -20.77 2.20
C ARG A 177 -4.60 -19.61 2.82
#